data_AF-A0A067DGF1-F1
#
_entry.id   AF-A0A067DGF1-F1
#
_cell.length_a   1.000
_cell.length_b   1.000
_cell.length_c   1.000
_cell.angle_alpha   90.00
_cell.angle_beta   90.00
_cell.angle_gamma   90.00
#
_symmetry.space_group_name_H-M   'P 1'
#
loop_
_entity.id
_entity.type
_entity.pdbx_description
1 polymer ?
#
loop_
_entity_poly.entity_id
_entity_poly.type
_entity_poly.pdbx_seq_one_letter_code
_entity_poly.pdbx_strand_id
1 'polypeptide(L)'
;MKLGALGLPAYRTFSLEELEEATNNFDTSAFMGEGSKGQMYRGRLKNGTFIAIRCLKMKKSHSTRNFMHHIELISKLRHCHLVSALGHCFECYFDDSSVSRIFLIFEYVPNGTLRSWISGHAWQSLTWTQRISAAIGVARGIQFLHTGIVPGVFSNNLKITDILLDQNLVAKISSYNLPLLAENAEKVGHVTPYSGSINPTNSAR
;
A
#
# COMPACT_ATOMS: atom_id res chain seq x y z
N MET A 1 14.84 -2.94 19.90
CA MET A 1 14.68 -2.52 18.48
C MET A 1 15.47 -1.24 18.27
N LYS A 2 16.30 -1.15 17.22
CA LYS A 2 16.98 0.10 16.86
C LYS A 2 16.01 0.93 16.01
N LEU A 3 15.58 2.08 16.53
CA LEU A 3 14.71 3.01 15.82
C LEU A 3 15.56 3.90 14.92
N GLY A 4 15.16 4.06 13.65
CA GLY A 4 15.83 4.97 12.72
C GLY A 4 15.43 6.43 12.97
N ALA A 5 15.99 7.36 12.16
CA ALA A 5 15.74 8.80 12.27
C ALA A 5 14.25 9.22 12.23
N LEU A 6 13.38 8.39 11.68
CA LEU A 6 11.92 8.60 11.63
C LEU A 6 11.17 8.05 12.87
N GLY A 7 11.88 7.50 13.87
CA GLY A 7 11.24 6.77 14.97
C GLY A 7 10.56 5.48 14.51
N LEU A 8 10.97 4.93 13.36
CA LEU A 8 10.43 3.70 12.78
C LEU A 8 11.44 2.55 12.88
N PRO A 9 10.99 1.30 13.08
CA PRO A 9 11.87 0.14 13.07
C PRO A 9 12.46 -0.07 11.67
N ALA A 10 13.64 -0.68 11.59
CA ALA A 10 14.24 -1.07 10.31
C ALA A 10 13.29 -1.95 9.49
N TYR A 11 13.32 -1.80 8.17
CA TYR A 11 12.57 -2.66 7.27
C TYR A 11 13.05 -4.11 7.41
N ARG A 12 12.14 -5.09 7.46
CA ARG A 12 12.48 -6.51 7.61
C ARG A 12 11.48 -7.44 6.95
N THR A 13 11.86 -8.72 6.85
CA THR A 13 10.93 -9.80 6.53
C THR A 13 10.18 -10.23 7.79
N PHE A 14 8.88 -10.46 7.64
CA PHE A 14 7.99 -11.01 8.66
C PHE A 14 7.69 -12.47 8.30
N SER A 15 7.44 -13.31 9.32
CA SER A 15 6.88 -14.64 9.09
C SER A 15 5.36 -14.59 9.01
N LEU A 16 4.75 -15.57 8.34
CA LEU A 16 3.29 -15.67 8.30
C LEU A 16 2.70 -15.86 9.70
N GLU A 17 3.32 -16.71 10.52
CA GLU A 17 2.96 -16.94 11.93
C GLU A 17 2.92 -15.62 12.73
N GLU A 18 3.88 -14.72 12.52
CA GLU A 18 3.89 -13.42 13.19
C GLU A 18 2.69 -12.56 12.78
N LEU A 19 2.30 -12.60 11.50
CA LEU A 19 1.15 -11.86 11.00
C LEU A 19 -0.17 -12.48 11.46
N GLU A 20 -0.25 -13.81 11.50
CA GLU A 20 -1.39 -14.56 12.04
C GLU A 20 -1.61 -14.21 13.51
N GLU A 21 -0.56 -14.27 14.33
CA GLU A 21 -0.65 -13.88 15.73
C GLU A 21 -1.06 -12.42 15.89
N ALA A 22 -0.47 -11.51 15.09
CA ALA A 22 -0.78 -10.09 15.16
C ALA A 22 -2.22 -9.75 14.76
N THR A 23 -2.89 -10.61 13.98
CA THR A 23 -4.24 -10.38 13.43
C THR A 23 -5.28 -11.34 13.98
N ASN A 24 -4.93 -12.16 14.97
CA ASN A 24 -5.77 -13.26 15.45
C ASN A 24 -6.24 -14.18 14.29
N ASN A 25 -5.30 -14.67 13.51
CA ASN A 25 -5.51 -15.49 12.30
C ASN A 25 -6.34 -14.77 11.22
N PHE A 26 -6.03 -13.50 10.95
CA PHE A 26 -6.74 -12.66 9.99
C PHE A 26 -8.26 -12.60 10.25
N ASP A 27 -8.65 -12.57 11.53
CA ASP A 27 -10.04 -12.51 11.96
C ASP A 27 -10.78 -11.29 11.39
N THR A 28 -12.10 -11.39 11.30
CA THR A 28 -12.96 -10.30 10.82
C THR A 28 -12.81 -9.00 11.61
N SER A 29 -12.47 -9.07 12.91
CA SER A 29 -12.18 -7.88 13.72
C SER A 29 -10.89 -7.14 13.33
N ALA A 30 -9.96 -7.83 12.66
CA ALA A 30 -8.75 -7.23 12.11
C ALA A 30 -8.98 -6.62 10.73
N PHE A 31 -10.05 -6.98 10.02
CA PHE A 31 -10.32 -6.50 8.67
C PHE A 31 -10.66 -5.01 8.64
N MET A 32 -9.91 -4.24 7.85
CA MET A 32 -10.11 -2.80 7.68
C MET A 32 -10.88 -2.46 6.41
N GLY A 33 -10.91 -3.36 5.43
CA GLY A 33 -11.56 -3.15 4.15
C GLY A 33 -10.80 -3.79 2.98
N GLU A 34 -11.44 -3.82 1.82
CA GLU A 34 -10.88 -4.32 0.58
C GLU A 34 -11.04 -3.26 -0.52
N GLY A 35 -10.01 -3.10 -1.34
CA GLY A 35 -10.05 -2.22 -2.50
C GLY A 35 -9.32 -2.83 -3.68
N SER A 36 -9.20 -2.08 -4.77
CA SER A 36 -8.47 -2.52 -5.98
C SER A 36 -7.01 -2.89 -5.72
N LYS A 37 -6.45 -2.47 -4.58
CA LYS A 37 -5.08 -2.74 -4.14
C LYS A 37 -4.99 -3.91 -3.14
N GLY A 38 -6.03 -4.73 -3.00
CA GLY A 38 -6.07 -5.89 -2.11
C GLY A 38 -6.77 -5.64 -0.77
N GLN A 39 -6.69 -6.64 0.10
CA GLN A 39 -7.34 -6.65 1.42
C GLN A 39 -6.43 -5.98 2.46
N MET A 40 -7.02 -5.20 3.36
CA MET A 40 -6.32 -4.50 4.43
C MET A 40 -6.71 -5.05 5.79
N TYR A 41 -5.72 -5.28 6.65
CA TYR A 41 -5.90 -5.75 8.03
C TYR A 41 -5.13 -4.87 9.00
N ARG A 42 -5.65 -4.71 10.21
CA ARG A 42 -4.98 -4.11 11.35
C ARG A 42 -4.40 -5.23 12.21
N GLY A 43 -3.12 -5.14 12.51
CA GLY A 43 -2.43 -6.07 13.41
C GLY A 43 -1.83 -5.37 14.62
N ARG A 44 -1.57 -6.13 15.69
CA ARG A 44 -0.79 -5.71 16.86
C ARG A 44 0.33 -6.70 17.11
N LEU A 45 1.57 -6.26 16.92
CA LEU A 45 2.76 -7.08 17.17
C LEU A 45 2.93 -7.40 18.66
N LYS A 46 3.72 -8.43 18.99
CA LYS A 46 4.06 -8.83 20.38
C LYS A 46 4.54 -7.68 21.27
N ASN A 47 5.29 -6.76 20.69
CA ASN A 47 5.81 -5.58 21.38
C ASN A 47 4.75 -4.45 21.58
N GLY A 48 3.49 -4.72 21.23
CA GLY A 48 2.38 -3.77 21.33
C GLY A 48 2.22 -2.81 20.15
N THR A 49 3.14 -2.81 19.18
CA THR A 49 3.10 -1.91 18.02
C THR A 49 1.95 -2.27 17.08
N PHE A 50 1.12 -1.29 16.71
CA PHE A 50 0.09 -1.48 15.69
C PHE A 50 0.68 -1.37 14.28
N ILE A 51 0.21 -2.24 13.40
CA ILE A 51 0.60 -2.30 11.99
C ILE A 51 -0.63 -2.38 11.08
N ALA A 52 -0.47 -1.91 9.85
CA ALA A 52 -1.43 -2.12 8.77
C ALA A 52 -0.84 -3.11 7.76
N ILE A 53 -1.60 -4.14 7.39
CA ILE A 53 -1.15 -5.24 6.54
C ILE A 53 -1.98 -5.22 5.27
N ARG A 54 -1.33 -5.08 4.12
CA ARG A 54 -1.95 -5.22 2.81
C ARG A 54 -1.68 -6.62 2.27
N CYS A 55 -2.74 -7.38 2.03
CA CYS A 55 -2.68 -8.72 1.45
C CYS A 55 -2.96 -8.66 -0.06
N LEU A 56 -2.01 -9.14 -0.85
CA LEU A 56 -2.08 -9.23 -2.30
C LEU A 56 -2.11 -10.70 -2.72
N LYS A 57 -3.22 -11.14 -3.33
CA LYS A 57 -3.32 -12.48 -3.92
C LYS A 57 -2.60 -12.50 -5.27
N MET A 58 -1.75 -13.50 -5.47
CA MET A 58 -1.01 -13.69 -6.72
C MET A 58 -1.69 -14.76 -7.57
N LYS A 59 -1.70 -14.56 -8.89
CA LYS A 59 -2.00 -15.65 -9.82
C LYS A 59 -0.72 -16.51 -9.91
N LYS A 60 -0.86 -17.83 -9.68
CA LYS A 60 0.22 -18.84 -9.71
C LYS A 60 1.20 -18.57 -10.88
N SER A 61 2.52 -18.59 -10.63
CA SER A 61 3.65 -18.63 -11.62
C SER A 61 4.89 -17.79 -11.24
N HIS A 62 5.07 -17.34 -10.00
CA HIS A 62 6.23 -16.49 -9.69
C HIS A 62 6.96 -16.95 -8.43
N SER A 63 8.28 -17.12 -8.56
CA SER A 63 9.18 -17.29 -7.42
C SER A 63 9.35 -15.96 -6.69
N THR A 64 9.75 -16.01 -5.42
CA THR A 64 10.03 -14.82 -4.60
C THR A 64 11.06 -13.89 -5.27
N ARG A 65 12.03 -14.46 -6.00
CA ARG A 65 13.07 -13.71 -6.73
C ARG A 65 12.51 -12.68 -7.71
N ASN A 66 11.37 -12.98 -8.34
CA ASN A 66 10.74 -12.09 -9.30
C ASN A 66 10.22 -10.79 -8.65
N PHE A 67 9.99 -10.81 -7.33
CA PHE A 67 9.46 -9.67 -6.59
C PHE A 67 10.54 -8.86 -5.86
N MET A 68 11.78 -9.36 -5.78
CA MET A 68 12.82 -8.78 -4.94
C MET A 68 13.16 -7.33 -5.32
N HIS A 69 13.20 -7.00 -6.62
CA HIS A 69 13.43 -5.62 -7.05
C HIS A 69 12.33 -4.68 -6.57
N HIS A 70 11.08 -5.13 -6.61
CA HIS A 70 9.94 -4.35 -6.11
C HIS A 70 9.96 -4.21 -4.59
N ILE A 71 10.33 -5.28 -3.88
CA ILE A 71 10.50 -5.25 -2.42
C ILE A 71 11.60 -4.27 -2.03
N GLU A 72 12.72 -4.24 -2.76
CA GLU A 72 13.80 -3.29 -2.53
C GLU A 72 13.30 -1.85 -2.70
N LEU A 73 12.55 -1.54 -3.76
CA LEU A 73 11.96 -0.22 -3.96
C LEU A 73 10.96 0.14 -2.85
N ILE A 74 10.07 -0.79 -2.47
CA ILE A 74 9.10 -0.58 -1.39
C ILE A 74 9.81 -0.34 -0.04
N SER A 75 10.93 -1.02 0.22
CA SER A 75 11.69 -0.83 1.46
C SER A 75 12.25 0.59 1.61
N LYS A 76 12.41 1.32 0.51
CA LYS A 76 12.87 2.72 0.46
C LYS A 76 11.72 3.73 0.65
N LEU A 77 10.45 3.30 0.60
CA LEU A 77 9.27 4.15 0.76
C LEU A 77 9.01 4.49 2.24
N ARG A 78 9.91 5.30 2.81
CA ARG A 78 9.97 5.62 4.23
C ARG A 78 10.24 7.11 4.44
N HIS A 79 9.22 7.86 4.84
CA HIS A 79 9.27 9.32 4.98
C HIS A 79 8.22 9.81 5.97
N CYS A 80 8.46 10.94 6.65
CA CYS A 80 7.54 11.46 7.68
C CYS A 80 6.14 11.82 7.16
N HIS A 81 6.02 12.11 5.86
CA HIS A 81 4.74 12.39 5.18
C HIS A 81 4.24 11.24 4.29
N LEU A 82 4.80 10.04 4.46
CA LEU A 82 4.27 8.81 3.88
C LEU A 82 3.90 7.84 5.01
N VAL A 83 2.86 7.05 4.78
CA VAL A 83 2.67 5.82 5.55
C VAL A 83 3.79 4.87 5.14
N SER A 84 4.76 4.71 6.02
CA SER A 84 6.04 4.07 5.70
C SER A 84 5.94 2.55 5.72
N ALA A 85 6.60 1.91 4.75
CA ALA A 85 6.71 0.46 4.71
C ALA A 85 7.64 -0.06 5.82
N LEU A 86 7.19 -1.06 6.58
CA LEU A 86 7.92 -1.70 7.67
C LEU A 86 8.44 -3.09 7.29
N GLY A 87 7.83 -3.76 6.32
CA GLY A 87 8.29 -5.07 5.91
C GLY A 87 7.41 -5.75 4.86
N HIS A 88 7.73 -7.02 4.61
CA HIS A 88 6.95 -7.92 3.77
C HIS A 88 6.95 -9.34 4.34
N CYS A 89 5.98 -10.14 3.90
CA CYS A 89 5.95 -11.60 4.07
C CYS A 89 5.49 -12.22 2.76
N PHE A 90 6.17 -13.30 2.35
CA PHE A 90 5.71 -14.15 1.25
C PHE A 90 5.01 -15.36 1.85
N GLU A 91 3.85 -15.69 1.30
CA GLU A 91 3.28 -17.02 1.44
C GLU A 91 3.45 -17.76 0.12
N CYS A 92 3.89 -19.01 0.19
CA CYS A 92 4.11 -19.87 -0.95
C CYS A 92 3.17 -21.08 -0.92
N TYR A 93 2.82 -21.60 -2.09
CA TYR A 93 2.15 -22.90 -2.19
C TYR A 93 3.11 -24.04 -1.81
N PHE A 94 2.56 -25.10 -1.20
CA PHE A 94 3.33 -26.27 -0.78
C PHE A 94 3.82 -27.14 -1.94
N ASP A 95 3.15 -27.09 -3.10
CA ASP A 95 3.41 -27.96 -4.25
C ASP A 95 4.63 -27.53 -5.05
N ASP A 96 4.72 -26.25 -5.42
CA ASP A 96 5.74 -25.72 -6.33
C ASP A 96 6.56 -24.56 -5.76
N SER A 97 6.33 -24.21 -4.48
CA SER A 97 6.95 -23.05 -3.81
C SER A 97 6.73 -21.71 -4.50
N SER A 98 5.74 -21.62 -5.41
CA SER A 98 5.35 -20.36 -6.02
C SER A 98 4.59 -19.49 -5.02
N VAL A 99 4.73 -18.18 -5.15
CA VAL A 99 4.11 -17.22 -4.23
C VAL A 99 2.59 -17.21 -4.43
N SER A 100 1.83 -17.56 -3.39
CA SER A 100 0.37 -17.49 -3.35
C SER A 100 -0.11 -16.10 -2.94
N ARG A 101 0.53 -15.51 -1.92
CA ARG A 101 0.19 -14.20 -1.38
C ARG A 101 1.44 -13.41 -1.02
N ILE A 102 1.37 -12.10 -1.20
CA ILE A 102 2.36 -11.16 -0.68
C ILE A 102 1.65 -10.29 0.34
N PHE A 103 2.20 -10.24 1.56
CA PHE A 103 1.78 -9.32 2.59
C PHE A 103 2.77 -8.17 2.67
N LEU A 104 2.28 -6.94 2.58
CA LEU A 104 3.07 -5.72 2.78
C LEU A 104 2.68 -5.09 4.10
N ILE A 105 3.65 -4.85 4.96
CA ILE A 105 3.44 -4.34 6.31
C ILE A 105 3.81 -2.86 6.33
N PHE A 106 2.90 -2.04 6.83
CA PHE A 106 3.03 -0.60 6.98
C PHE A 106 2.81 -0.19 8.43
N GLU A 107 3.28 1.00 8.78
CA GLU A 107 2.88 1.61 10.04
C GLU A 107 1.36 1.82 10.10
N TYR A 108 0.78 1.70 11.30
CA TYR A 108 -0.62 2.03 11.52
C TYR A 108 -0.76 3.51 11.88
N VAL A 109 -1.68 4.21 11.21
CA VAL A 109 -1.92 5.64 11.38
C VAL A 109 -3.32 5.85 11.98
N PRO A 110 -3.44 6.32 13.23
CA PRO A 110 -4.64 6.12 14.04
C PRO A 110 -5.79 7.10 13.78
N ASN A 111 -5.52 8.34 13.35
CA ASN A 111 -6.55 9.38 13.29
C ASN A 111 -7.38 9.35 11.99
N GLY A 112 -7.31 8.29 11.20
CA GLY A 112 -8.12 8.15 10.00
C GLY A 112 -7.76 9.17 8.91
N THR A 113 -8.73 9.47 8.04
CA THR A 113 -8.48 10.23 6.79
C THR A 113 -8.60 11.74 6.98
N LEU A 114 -7.83 12.52 6.23
CA LEU A 114 -7.95 13.97 6.15
C LEU A 114 -9.37 14.41 5.75
N ARG A 115 -10.07 13.63 4.92
CA ARG A 115 -11.46 13.91 4.53
C ARG A 115 -12.37 14.00 5.75
N SER A 116 -12.27 13.02 6.66
CA SER A 116 -13.09 12.95 7.88
C SER A 116 -12.88 14.19 8.76
N TRP A 117 -11.65 14.68 8.84
CA TRP A 117 -11.26 15.84 9.66
C TRP A 117 -11.62 17.20 9.04
N ILE A 118 -11.79 17.27 7.71
CA ILE A 118 -12.21 18.49 7.02
C ILE A 118 -13.74 18.57 6.91
N SER A 119 -14.43 17.44 6.73
CA SER A 119 -15.89 17.40 6.56
C SER A 119 -16.70 17.64 7.85
N GLY A 120 -16.06 17.74 9.02
CA GLY A 120 -16.68 18.25 10.25
C GLY A 120 -17.72 17.31 10.90
N HIS A 121 -17.67 16.00 10.62
CA HIS A 121 -18.66 15.04 11.15
C HIS A 121 -18.39 14.55 12.59
N ALA A 122 -17.44 15.16 13.30
CA ALA A 122 -17.17 14.88 14.72
C ALA A 122 -16.67 16.13 15.45
N TRP A 123 -16.70 16.08 16.78
CA TRP A 123 -16.29 17.08 17.78
C TRP A 123 -14.84 17.61 17.64
N GLN A 124 -14.12 17.24 16.59
CA GLN A 124 -12.72 17.58 16.34
C GLN A 124 -12.54 17.84 14.84
N SER A 125 -12.18 19.08 14.48
CA SER A 125 -11.88 19.49 13.11
C SER A 125 -10.52 20.17 13.09
N LEU A 126 -9.84 20.13 11.94
CA LEU A 126 -8.55 20.82 11.81
C LEU A 126 -8.76 22.34 11.78
N THR A 127 -7.98 23.03 12.60
CA THR A 127 -7.79 24.48 12.51
C THR A 127 -7.22 24.87 11.15
N TRP A 128 -7.34 26.15 10.79
CA TRP A 128 -6.76 26.65 9.53
C TRP A 128 -5.26 26.37 9.42
N THR A 129 -4.49 26.65 10.47
CA THR A 129 -3.06 26.36 10.52
C THR A 129 -2.76 24.89 10.29
N GLN A 130 -3.50 23.97 10.92
CA GLN A 130 -3.31 22.53 10.71
C GLN A 130 -3.66 22.10 9.28
N ARG A 131 -4.66 22.71 8.63
CA ARG A 131 -4.99 22.44 7.22
C ARG A 131 -3.83 22.85 6.30
N ILE A 132 -3.23 24.02 6.53
CA ILE A 132 -2.05 24.48 5.79
C ILE A 132 -0.86 23.53 6.02
N SER A 133 -0.59 23.15 7.28
CA SER A 133 0.45 22.17 7.61
C SER A 133 0.22 20.82 6.93
N ALA A 134 -1.02 20.35 6.87
CA ALA A 134 -1.38 19.12 6.15
C ALA A 134 -1.09 19.23 4.65
N ALA A 135 -1.48 20.34 4.00
CA ALA A 135 -1.19 20.57 2.59
C ALA A 135 0.32 20.61 2.29
N ILE A 136 1.10 21.30 3.13
CA ILE A 136 2.57 21.31 3.03
C ILE A 136 3.14 19.90 3.21
N GLY A 137 2.63 19.14 4.17
CA GLY A 137 3.04 17.76 4.41
C GLY A 137 2.78 16.86 3.20
N VAL A 138 1.59 16.95 2.60
CA VAL A 138 1.25 16.24 1.36
C VAL A 138 2.21 16.61 0.22
N ALA A 139 2.47 17.91 0.02
CA ALA A 139 3.41 18.36 -1.01
C ALA A 139 4.83 17.80 -0.79
N ARG A 140 5.33 17.78 0.45
CA ARG A 140 6.61 17.16 0.81
C ARG A 140 6.62 15.65 0.57
N GLY A 141 5.52 14.96 0.88
CA GLY A 141 5.36 13.53 0.60
C GLY A 141 5.43 13.24 -0.90
N ILE A 142 4.76 14.05 -1.73
CA ILE A 142 4.81 13.94 -3.21
C ILE A 142 6.22 14.21 -3.73
N GLN A 143 6.89 15.27 -3.24
CA GLN A 143 8.26 15.58 -3.61
C GLN A 143 9.20 14.40 -3.33
N PHE A 144 9.08 13.79 -2.15
CA PHE A 144 9.84 12.60 -1.79
C PHE A 144 9.57 11.43 -2.75
N LEU A 145 8.31 11.14 -3.08
CA LEU A 145 7.97 10.08 -4.04
C LEU A 145 8.59 10.32 -5.42
N HIS A 146 8.60 11.56 -5.89
CA HIS A 146 9.10 11.89 -7.24
C HIS A 146 10.62 11.94 -7.33
N THR A 147 11.29 12.45 -6.29
CA THR A 147 12.71 12.83 -6.38
C THR A 147 13.58 12.30 -5.24
N GLY A 148 12.98 11.86 -4.14
CA GLY A 148 13.70 11.33 -2.97
C GLY A 148 14.04 9.84 -3.05
N ILE A 149 13.56 9.15 -4.09
CA ILE A 149 13.79 7.72 -4.34
C ILE A 149 14.12 7.50 -5.82
N VAL A 150 14.89 6.46 -6.11
CA VAL A 150 15.27 6.07 -7.48
C VAL A 150 14.93 4.58 -7.70
N PRO A 151 14.13 4.26 -8.73
CA PRO A 151 13.38 5.19 -9.58
C PRO A 151 12.28 5.93 -8.79
N GLY A 152 11.92 7.14 -9.25
CA GLY A 152 10.80 7.90 -8.69
C GLY A 152 9.46 7.18 -8.88
N VAL A 153 8.51 7.40 -7.97
CA VAL A 153 7.16 6.83 -8.01
C VAL A 153 6.16 7.89 -8.47
N PHE A 154 5.69 7.76 -9.71
CA PHE A 154 4.80 8.71 -10.39
C PHE A 154 3.36 8.18 -10.53
N SER A 155 2.49 8.99 -11.14
CA SER A 155 1.09 8.66 -11.47
C SER A 155 0.20 8.30 -10.27
N ASN A 156 0.50 8.86 -9.10
CA ASN A 156 -0.28 8.64 -7.89
C ASN A 156 -1.66 9.33 -8.04
N ASN A 157 -2.74 8.56 -8.20
CA ASN A 157 -4.11 9.08 -8.22
C ASN A 157 -4.58 9.44 -6.79
N LEU A 158 -3.92 10.42 -6.18
CA LEU A 158 -4.13 10.80 -4.79
C LEU A 158 -5.47 11.49 -4.60
N LYS A 159 -6.25 10.98 -3.66
CA LYS A 159 -7.48 11.59 -3.16
C LYS A 159 -7.26 12.05 -1.73
N ILE A 160 -8.11 12.96 -1.25
CA ILE A 160 -8.11 13.38 0.16
C ILE A 160 -8.34 12.21 1.14
N THR A 161 -9.00 11.14 0.69
CA THR A 161 -9.19 9.90 1.46
C THR A 161 -7.93 9.04 1.55
N ASP A 162 -6.93 9.29 0.70
CA ASP A 162 -5.62 8.63 0.70
C ASP A 162 -4.61 9.35 1.61
N ILE A 163 -5.03 10.42 2.29
CA ILE A 163 -4.21 11.13 3.26
C ILE A 163 -4.70 10.75 4.65
N LEU A 164 -3.84 10.14 5.45
CA LEU A 164 -4.10 9.81 6.84
C LEU A 164 -3.44 10.82 7.78
N LEU A 165 -3.91 10.88 9.02
CA LEU A 165 -3.35 11.73 10.07
C LEU A 165 -2.76 10.88 11.19
N ASP A 166 -1.49 11.13 11.51
CA ASP A 166 -0.83 10.46 12.63
C ASP A 166 -1.30 11.02 13.99
N GLN A 167 -0.74 10.49 15.09
CA GLN A 167 -1.08 10.88 16.46
C GLN A 167 -0.90 12.38 16.74
N ASN A 168 -0.05 13.07 15.97
CA ASN A 168 0.23 14.50 16.08
C ASN A 168 -0.52 15.32 15.01
N LEU A 169 -1.47 14.71 14.31
CA LEU A 169 -2.21 15.30 13.18
C LEU A 169 -1.30 15.70 12.01
N VAL A 170 -0.16 15.01 11.84
CA VAL A 170 0.69 15.18 10.66
C VAL A 170 0.13 14.34 9.52
N ALA A 171 0.01 14.97 8.34
CA ALA A 171 -0.48 14.33 7.13
C ALA A 171 0.52 13.31 6.57
N LYS A 172 0.02 12.11 6.26
CA LYS A 172 0.75 11.00 5.65
C LYS A 172 0.00 10.43 4.46
N ILE A 173 0.66 10.32 3.31
CA ILE A 173 0.08 9.68 2.12
C ILE A 173 0.07 8.16 2.31
N SER A 174 -1.09 7.53 2.23
CA SER A 174 -1.27 6.08 2.43
C SER A 174 -1.44 5.27 1.14
N SER A 175 -1.94 5.89 0.07
CA SER A 175 -2.21 5.22 -1.20
C SER A 175 -1.34 5.75 -2.34
N TYR A 176 -0.05 5.47 -2.31
CA TYR A 176 0.82 5.67 -3.48
C TYR A 176 0.88 4.40 -4.36
N ASN A 177 1.41 4.56 -5.58
CA ASN A 177 1.59 3.44 -6.50
C ASN A 177 2.71 2.54 -6.01
N LEU A 178 2.37 1.27 -5.82
CA LEU A 178 3.36 0.25 -5.51
C LEU A 178 3.67 -0.48 -6.82
N PRO A 179 4.95 -0.65 -7.18
CA PRO A 179 5.36 -1.36 -8.39
C PRO A 179 4.69 -2.72 -8.56
N LEU A 180 4.57 -3.49 -7.46
CA LEU A 180 3.88 -4.78 -7.41
C LEU A 180 2.42 -4.72 -7.88
N LEU A 181 1.72 -3.62 -7.62
CA LEU A 181 0.30 -3.49 -7.97
C LEU A 181 0.11 -3.18 -9.45
N ALA A 182 1.04 -2.43 -10.06
CA ALA A 182 0.97 -2.10 -11.48
C ALA A 182 1.11 -3.37 -12.34
N GLU A 183 2.12 -4.20 -12.07
CA GLU A 183 2.33 -5.46 -12.79
C GLU A 183 1.22 -6.49 -12.56
N ASN A 184 0.64 -6.52 -11.36
CA ASN A 184 -0.50 -7.38 -11.07
C ASN A 184 -1.77 -6.92 -11.79
N ALA A 185 -1.98 -5.60 -11.95
CA ALA A 185 -3.15 -5.05 -12.63
C ALA A 185 -3.09 -5.23 -14.16
N GLU A 186 -1.93 -5.05 -14.79
CA GLU A 186 -1.76 -5.26 -16.24
C GLU A 186 -2.06 -6.71 -16.65
N LYS A 187 -1.75 -7.68 -15.78
CA LYS A 187 -2.06 -9.10 -16.00
C LYS A 187 -3.53 -9.46 -15.75
N VAL A 188 -4.34 -8.54 -15.20
CA VAL A 188 -5.80 -8.71 -15.06
C VAL A 188 -6.55 -8.13 -16.27
N GLY A 189 -5.94 -7.20 -17.02
CA GLY A 189 -6.55 -6.49 -18.14
C GLY A 189 -6.55 -7.19 -19.50
N HIS A 190 -5.81 -8.29 -19.69
CA HIS A 190 -5.75 -9.00 -20.98
C HIS A 190 -6.77 -10.15 -21.09
N VAL A 191 -8.06 -9.82 -21.04
CA VAL A 191 -9.12 -10.59 -21.74
C VAL A 191 -10.15 -9.60 -22.27
N THR A 192 -9.86 -9.01 -23.43
CA THR A 192 -10.90 -8.54 -24.35
C THR A 192 -10.69 -9.32 -25.65
N PRO A 193 -11.68 -10.11 -26.12
CA PRO A 193 -11.59 -10.71 -27.44
C PRO A 193 -11.57 -9.58 -28.45
N TYR A 194 -10.51 -9.54 -29.28
CA TYR A 194 -10.52 -8.79 -30.52
C TYR A 194 -11.76 -9.22 -31.32
N SER A 195 -12.78 -8.37 -31.40
CA SER A 195 -13.83 -8.47 -32.41
C SER A 195 -13.23 -8.02 -33.73
N GLY A 196 -12.60 -8.95 -34.44
CA GLY A 196 -12.16 -8.76 -35.81
C GLY A 196 -13.34 -8.84 -36.77
N SER A 197 -14.03 -7.72 -36.97
CA SER A 197 -14.96 -7.54 -38.09
C SER A 197 -14.15 -7.22 -39.35
N ILE A 198 -13.84 -8.23 -40.16
CA ILE A 198 -13.37 -8.02 -41.54
C ILE A 198 -14.54 -8.33 -42.47
N ASN A 199 -15.19 -7.28 -42.97
CA ASN A 199 -15.99 -7.34 -44.18
C ASN A 199 -15.06 -7.01 -45.36
N PRO A 200 -14.81 -7.92 -46.32
CA PRO A 200 -14.26 -7.54 -47.60
C PRO A 200 -15.40 -7.05 -48.50
N THR A 201 -15.40 -5.75 -48.78
CA THR A 201 -16.02 -5.19 -49.98
C THR A 201 -15.38 -5.82 -51.21
N ASN A 202 -16.17 -6.53 -52.01
CA ASN A 202 -15.77 -6.94 -53.35
C ASN A 202 -16.71 -6.28 -54.36
N SER A 203 -16.17 -5.28 -55.04
CA SER A 203 -16.70 -4.73 -56.29
C SER A 203 -15.91 -5.36 -57.43
N ALA A 204 -16.58 -6.11 -58.31
CA ALA A 204 -16.20 -6.26 -59.71
C ALA A 204 -17.28 -7.01 -60.51
N ARG A 205 -17.85 -6.27 -61.48
CA ARG A 205 -18.62 -6.67 -62.67
C ARG A 205 -20.06 -7.15 -62.51
#